data_AF-A0AA35X8R0-F1
#
_entry.id   AF-A0AA35X8R0-F1
#
_cell.length_a   1.000
_cell.length_b   1.000
_cell.length_c   1.000
_cell.angle_alpha   90.00
_cell.angle_beta   90.00
_cell.angle_gamma   90.00
#
_symmetry.space_group_name_H-M   'P 1'
#
loop_
_entity.id
_entity.type
_entity.pdbx_description
1 polymer ?
#
loop_
_entity_poly.entity_id
_entity_poly.type
_entity_poly.pdbx_seq_one_letter_code
_entity_poly.pdbx_strand_id
1 'polypeptide(L)'
;MDRWRQLHRSRYGNISYYSNSNRQRAQLHLYVDINIDECAVGEHNCHTDATCSDIVGADGSFQCSCNTGYSGDGVNCINIDECATDMDNCAEQATCNDNEGSFTCTCNNGYTGNGIRCDDIDECATDMDNCAEHATCTDIEGSYSCNCDIGYTGDGTECIDVNECELQVDSCDENANCTNIDGGHNCSCLPGYSGNGTYCYDIDECTTDMDNCAQKATCTNTDGSFSCMCSDGYTGYGVVCYDIDECENNSDSCDVNADCNNTNGSFSCSCKRGYSGNGATCTDVDECLETESMCGMNSQCTNTEGSYMCTCSDGFTGNGSNCSDVNECELDPSVCEPRLCVNTEGSYECTCPTGYMWNETVCNDMDECLGEVSNDCSAAADCLNTAGSYSCHCKPGYGTNCSDVDECSGRSHDCSKNAECLNIEGGYNCQCSTGYTGNGKVCEALPDVRGPEEQKTGENGSNLGLISGVTVAGFLVVATLLIIGFLCALKIRKHSKSMKVPLSINVAFGKPNHNLPALSESTKQTRLTLLQRQIQKKTCTKVSV
;
A
#
# COMPACT_ATOMS: atom_id res chain seq x y z
N MET A 1 35.43 84.47 105.90
CA MET A 1 36.61 84.25 106.77
C MET A 1 37.86 84.39 105.93
N ASP A 2 38.41 85.61 105.88
CA ASP A 2 39.83 85.96 106.04
C ASP A 2 40.17 87.29 105.34
N ARG A 3 40.78 88.20 106.13
CA ARG A 3 41.43 89.47 105.80
C ARG A 3 40.57 90.70 105.45
N TRP A 4 40.25 91.48 106.50
CA TRP A 4 40.17 92.95 106.43
C TRP A 4 40.93 93.57 107.61
N ARG A 5 42.09 94.18 107.34
CA ARG A 5 42.80 95.10 108.24
C ARG A 5 43.56 96.12 107.38
N GLN A 6 43.36 97.39 107.73
CA GLN A 6 44.09 98.60 107.27
C GLN A 6 43.70 99.01 105.84
N LEU A 7 43.19 100.20 105.56
CA LEU A 7 43.73 101.53 105.83
C LEU A 7 42.63 102.59 105.65
N HIS A 8 42.56 103.59 106.53
CA HIS A 8 42.57 105.03 106.19
C HIS A 8 42.07 105.86 107.38
N ARG A 9 43.04 106.27 108.22
CA ARG A 9 42.87 107.43 109.12
C ARG A 9 43.22 108.71 108.35
N SER A 10 42.18 109.49 108.13
CA SER A 10 42.08 110.96 108.24
C SER A 10 43.38 111.78 108.29
N ARG A 11 43.58 112.58 107.23
CA ARG A 11 44.26 113.89 107.27
C ARG A 11 43.33 114.95 107.90
N TYR A 12 43.89 116.14 108.12
CA TYR A 12 43.37 117.37 108.75
C TYR A 12 43.68 117.42 110.26
N GLY A 13 44.52 118.32 110.78
CA GLY A 13 44.96 119.61 110.28
C GLY A 13 44.56 120.68 111.30
N ASN A 14 45.39 120.82 112.34
CA ASN A 14 45.49 121.85 113.40
C ASN A 14 44.33 122.81 113.64
N ILE A 15 43.91 122.96 114.91
CA ILE A 15 43.59 124.27 115.52
C ILE A 15 43.88 124.24 117.03
N SER A 16 44.46 125.36 117.47
CA SER A 16 45.09 125.70 118.74
C SER A 16 44.15 125.75 119.96
N TYR A 17 44.69 125.42 121.13
CA TYR A 17 44.05 125.60 122.43
C TYR A 17 44.09 127.07 122.88
N TYR A 18 42.93 127.64 123.21
CA TYR A 18 42.82 128.71 124.20
C TYR A 18 41.71 128.36 125.19
N SER A 19 42.05 128.40 126.48
CA SER A 19 41.22 128.02 127.61
C SER A 19 40.08 129.01 127.85
N ASN A 20 38.89 128.46 128.08
CA ASN A 20 37.72 128.99 128.77
C ASN A 20 37.86 130.38 129.44
N SER A 21 36.97 131.30 129.04
CA SER A 21 35.91 131.75 129.96
C SER A 21 34.66 132.18 129.19
N ASN A 22 33.51 131.70 129.68
CA ASN A 22 32.12 132.12 129.38
C ASN A 22 31.37 131.58 128.15
N ARG A 23 30.44 130.66 128.49
CA ARG A 23 29.02 130.53 128.07
C ARG A 23 28.64 129.95 126.69
N GLN A 24 27.83 128.89 126.84
CA GLN A 24 26.65 128.46 126.07
C GLN A 24 26.85 127.47 124.89
N ARG A 25 26.07 126.38 124.97
CA ARG A 25 25.96 125.26 124.04
C ARG A 25 25.34 125.70 122.71
N ALA A 26 25.84 125.13 121.62
CA ALA A 26 25.08 124.89 120.39
C ALA A 26 25.47 123.51 119.83
N GLN A 27 24.48 122.67 119.53
CA GLN A 27 24.62 121.37 118.88
C GLN A 27 24.39 121.54 117.37
N LEU A 28 25.17 120.86 116.53
CA LEU A 28 24.94 120.76 115.08
C LEU A 28 25.28 119.32 114.61
N HIS A 29 24.37 118.68 113.87
CA HIS A 29 24.57 117.38 113.20
C HIS A 29 24.92 117.59 111.71
N LEU A 30 25.78 116.75 111.14
CA LEU A 30 26.04 116.62 109.69
C LEU A 30 25.92 115.13 109.29
N TYR A 31 25.26 114.85 108.15
CA TYR A 31 25.19 113.54 107.46
C TYR A 31 26.22 113.49 106.31
N VAL A 32 26.70 112.29 105.93
CA VAL A 32 27.58 112.03 104.78
C VAL A 32 26.99 110.87 103.97
N ASP A 33 26.76 111.07 102.66
CA ASP A 33 26.25 110.06 101.73
C ASP A 33 27.35 109.09 101.27
N ILE A 34 27.01 107.81 101.15
CA ILE A 34 27.88 106.71 100.71
C ILE A 34 27.16 106.06 99.53
N ASN A 35 27.82 105.90 98.37
CA ASN A 35 27.25 105.16 97.24
C ASN A 35 27.16 103.67 97.62
N ILE A 36 25.97 103.08 97.49
CA ILE A 36 25.62 101.72 97.90
C ILE A 36 25.54 100.88 96.62
N ASP A 37 26.23 99.74 96.55
CA ASP A 37 26.02 98.78 95.44
C ASP A 37 24.67 98.09 95.66
N GLU A 38 23.62 98.59 95.00
CA GLU A 38 22.25 98.10 95.17
C GLU A 38 22.10 96.63 94.76
N CYS A 39 22.89 96.15 93.79
CA CYS A 39 22.88 94.76 93.33
C CYS A 39 23.47 93.81 94.39
N ALA A 40 24.54 94.19 95.08
CA ALA A 40 25.19 93.36 96.11
C ALA A 40 24.43 93.34 97.45
N VAL A 41 23.69 94.40 97.78
CA VAL A 41 22.89 94.47 99.01
C VAL A 41 21.42 94.05 98.83
N GLY A 42 20.98 93.83 97.58
CA GLY A 42 19.61 93.40 97.24
C GLY A 42 18.56 94.51 97.27
N GLU A 43 18.98 95.78 97.18
CA GLU A 43 18.11 96.98 97.17
C GLU A 43 17.84 97.44 95.72
N HIS A 44 17.55 96.50 94.82
CA HIS A 44 17.20 96.78 93.43
C HIS A 44 15.83 96.18 93.09
N ASN A 45 15.21 96.66 92.01
CA ASN A 45 13.94 96.15 91.52
C ASN A 45 14.04 95.46 90.14
N CYS A 46 15.24 95.06 89.71
CA CYS A 46 15.41 94.29 88.48
C CYS A 46 14.52 93.05 88.46
N HIS A 47 14.00 92.72 87.27
CA HIS A 47 13.23 91.50 87.05
C HIS A 47 14.06 90.27 87.45
N THR A 48 13.40 89.17 87.82
CA THR A 48 14.08 87.89 88.12
C THR A 48 14.94 87.39 86.96
N ASP A 49 14.49 87.69 85.73
CA ASP A 49 15.15 87.35 84.47
C ASP A 49 15.94 88.53 83.88
N ALA A 50 16.42 89.44 84.74
CA ALA A 50 17.33 90.51 84.37
C ALA A 50 18.61 90.46 85.21
N THR A 51 19.72 90.80 84.57
CA THR A 51 20.99 91.00 85.27
C THR A 51 21.04 92.43 85.81
N CYS A 52 21.26 92.57 87.12
CA CYS A 52 21.54 93.84 87.78
C CYS A 52 23.02 94.19 87.61
N SER A 53 23.30 95.39 87.11
CA SER A 53 24.64 95.97 87.03
C SER A 53 24.70 97.32 87.74
N ASP A 54 25.65 97.50 88.64
CA ASP A 54 25.86 98.73 89.40
C ASP A 54 26.45 99.85 88.51
N ILE A 55 25.91 101.08 88.61
CA ILE A 55 26.43 102.24 87.89
C ILE A 55 27.35 103.04 88.80
N VAL A 56 28.65 102.80 88.65
CA VAL A 56 29.69 103.49 89.43
C VAL A 56 29.72 104.98 89.09
N GLY A 57 29.24 105.83 90.01
CA GLY A 57 29.41 107.29 89.95
C GLY A 57 28.13 108.15 90.03
N ALA A 58 26.96 107.54 90.23
CA ALA A 58 25.73 108.23 90.60
C ALA A 58 25.12 107.58 91.85
N ASP A 59 24.74 108.39 92.85
CA ASP A 59 24.20 107.90 94.12
C ASP A 59 22.79 107.31 93.88
N GLY A 60 22.60 106.01 94.16
CA GLY A 60 21.28 105.37 94.08
C GLY A 60 20.90 104.79 92.72
N SER A 61 21.84 104.51 91.81
CA SER A 61 21.52 104.11 90.43
C SER A 61 22.11 102.75 90.04
N PHE A 62 21.24 101.76 89.86
CA PHE A 62 21.54 100.47 89.24
C PHE A 62 20.92 100.42 87.83
N GLN A 63 21.50 99.62 86.93
CA GLN A 63 20.94 99.32 85.62
C GLN A 63 20.53 97.85 85.57
N CYS A 64 19.28 97.60 85.20
CA CYS A 64 18.80 96.27 84.89
C CYS A 64 18.85 96.05 83.37
N SER A 65 19.32 94.88 82.94
CA SER A 65 19.23 94.46 81.55
C SER A 65 18.63 93.07 81.51
N CYS A 66 17.57 92.87 80.73
CA CYS A 66 16.96 91.55 80.58
C CYS A 66 18.01 90.52 80.12
N ASN A 67 17.95 89.32 80.68
CA ASN A 67 18.80 88.21 80.29
C ASN A 67 18.52 87.83 78.82
N THR A 68 19.48 87.17 78.16
CA THR A 68 19.28 86.66 76.80
C THR A 68 18.02 85.77 76.73
N GLY A 69 17.19 85.96 75.69
CA GLY A 69 15.86 85.32 75.58
C GLY A 69 14.70 86.17 76.14
N TYR A 70 14.98 87.33 76.74
CA TYR A 70 13.96 88.22 77.30
C TYR A 70 14.07 89.64 76.75
N SER A 71 12.93 90.31 76.58
CA SER A 71 12.84 91.71 76.13
C SER A 71 12.16 92.58 77.17
N GLY A 72 12.56 93.86 77.25
CA GLY A 72 12.00 94.81 78.20
C GLY A 72 13.00 95.86 78.68
N ASP A 73 12.66 96.54 79.77
CA ASP A 73 13.46 97.63 80.37
C ASP A 73 14.39 97.16 81.50
N GLY A 74 14.48 95.84 81.73
CA GLY A 74 15.25 95.22 82.80
C GLY A 74 14.55 95.18 84.16
N VAL A 75 13.53 96.00 84.38
CA VAL A 75 12.65 95.93 85.57
C VAL A 75 11.45 95.03 85.28
N ASN A 76 10.94 95.08 84.04
CA ASN A 76 9.94 94.17 83.51
C ASN A 76 10.56 93.47 82.29
N CYS A 77 10.75 92.15 82.38
CA CYS A 77 11.25 91.35 81.28
C CYS A 77 10.18 90.33 80.90
N ILE A 78 9.82 90.30 79.63
CA ILE A 78 8.91 89.30 79.07
C ILE A 78 9.70 88.36 78.16
N ASN A 79 9.29 87.10 78.11
CA ASN A 79 9.88 86.12 77.21
C ASN A 79 9.83 86.65 75.78
N ILE A 80 10.91 86.49 75.03
CA ILE A 80 10.91 86.69 73.60
C ILE A 80 10.36 85.40 73.01
N ASP A 81 9.23 85.47 72.32
CA ASP A 81 8.78 84.36 71.48
C ASP A 81 9.66 84.36 70.22
N GLU A 82 10.73 83.57 70.25
CA GLU A 82 11.67 83.51 69.12
C GLU A 82 11.01 82.92 67.85
N CYS A 83 9.97 82.10 68.02
CA CYS A 83 9.22 81.48 66.92
C CYS A 83 8.27 82.48 66.23
N ALA A 84 7.70 83.44 66.96
CA ALA A 84 6.83 84.47 66.40
C ALA A 84 7.60 85.66 65.78
N THR A 85 8.92 85.72 66.01
CA THR A 85 9.76 86.85 65.63
C THR A 85 10.81 86.51 64.57
N ASP A 86 10.74 85.30 63.99
CA ASP A 86 11.72 84.75 63.03
C ASP A 86 13.17 84.85 63.55
N MET A 87 13.37 84.78 64.88
CA MET A 87 14.69 84.83 65.53
C MET A 87 15.20 83.44 65.90
N ASP A 88 14.40 82.40 65.68
CA ASP A 88 14.83 81.01 65.78
C ASP A 88 15.76 80.63 64.62
N ASN A 89 16.39 79.46 64.74
CA ASN A 89 17.22 78.86 63.70
C ASN A 89 16.79 77.43 63.40
N CYS A 90 15.49 77.14 63.53
CA CYS A 90 14.95 75.83 63.23
C CYS A 90 15.07 75.53 61.73
N ALA A 91 15.26 74.25 61.38
CA ALA A 91 15.22 73.82 60.00
C ALA A 91 13.82 74.08 59.39
N GLU A 92 13.73 74.22 58.07
CA GLU A 92 12.45 74.39 57.35
C GLU A 92 11.45 73.26 57.69
N GLN A 93 11.96 72.04 57.88
CA GLN A 93 11.19 70.86 58.25
C GLN A 93 11.18 70.61 59.78
N ALA A 94 11.24 71.66 60.59
CA ALA A 94 11.13 71.58 62.04
C ALA A 94 10.06 72.53 62.57
N THR A 95 9.39 72.10 63.64
CA THR A 95 8.49 72.93 64.42
C THR A 95 9.28 73.64 65.53
N CYS A 96 9.20 74.97 65.55
CA CYS A 96 9.71 75.79 66.64
C CYS A 96 8.70 75.80 67.80
N ASN A 97 9.18 75.51 69.02
CA ASN A 97 8.40 75.62 70.25
C ASN A 97 9.10 76.61 71.18
N ASP A 98 8.44 77.73 71.49
CA ASP A 98 8.90 78.74 72.45
C ASP A 98 8.86 78.17 73.87
N ASN A 99 9.94 78.35 74.62
CA ASN A 99 10.03 78.04 76.04
C ASN A 99 10.48 79.28 76.80
N GLU A 100 10.29 79.25 78.12
CA GLU A 100 10.68 80.37 78.97
C GLU A 100 12.20 80.62 78.91
N GLY A 101 12.60 81.72 78.27
CA GLY A 101 13.98 82.18 78.09
C GLY A 101 14.75 81.56 76.92
N SER A 102 14.13 80.71 76.09
CA SER A 102 14.75 80.06 74.92
C SER A 102 13.72 79.29 74.09
N PHE A 103 14.07 78.88 72.88
CA PHE A 103 13.23 78.02 72.03
C PHE A 103 13.81 76.61 71.85
N THR A 104 12.98 75.67 71.44
CA THR A 104 13.39 74.31 71.02
C THR A 104 12.85 73.99 69.65
N CYS A 105 13.70 73.46 68.78
CA CYS A 105 13.31 72.96 67.47
C CYS A 105 13.11 71.45 67.52
N THR A 106 12.00 70.96 66.97
CA THR A 106 11.74 69.52 66.82
C THR A 106 11.45 69.23 65.36
N CYS A 107 12.18 68.29 64.74
CA CYS A 107 11.92 67.89 63.36
C CYS A 107 10.46 67.43 63.20
N ASN A 108 9.85 67.79 62.08
CA ASN A 108 8.51 67.35 61.71
C ASN A 108 8.49 65.83 61.52
N ASN A 109 7.31 65.22 61.62
CA ASN A 109 7.16 63.78 61.32
C ASN A 109 7.68 63.48 59.90
N GLY A 110 8.39 62.36 59.74
CA GLY A 110 9.09 62.00 58.49
C GLY A 110 10.54 62.50 58.44
N TYR A 111 11.00 63.30 59.41
CA TYR A 111 12.38 63.79 59.46
C TYR A 111 13.08 63.45 60.77
N THR A 112 14.39 63.24 60.68
CA THR A 112 15.27 62.96 61.82
C THR A 112 16.39 63.97 61.92
N GLY A 113 16.84 64.24 63.15
CA GLY A 113 17.91 65.21 63.39
C GLY A 113 17.76 65.94 64.71
N ASN A 114 18.36 67.13 64.79
CA ASN A 114 18.44 67.92 66.02
C ASN A 114 17.51 69.16 66.02
N GLY A 115 16.58 69.24 65.07
CA GLY A 115 15.63 70.36 64.91
C GLY A 115 16.21 71.60 64.21
N ILE A 116 17.54 71.79 64.25
CA ILE A 116 18.25 72.84 63.47
C ILE A 116 18.66 72.28 62.10
N ARG A 117 18.93 70.97 62.04
CA ARG A 117 19.09 70.19 60.83
C ARG A 117 18.17 68.99 60.92
N CYS A 118 17.30 68.87 59.94
CA CYS A 118 16.38 67.76 59.78
C CYS A 118 16.66 67.15 58.41
N ASP A 119 17.12 65.91 58.41
CA ASP A 119 17.30 65.11 57.21
C ASP A 119 16.10 64.16 57.11
N ASP A 120 15.67 63.88 55.89
CA ASP A 120 14.56 62.96 55.60
C ASP A 120 14.83 61.56 56.18
N ILE A 121 13.78 60.91 56.68
CA ILE A 121 13.87 59.52 57.11
C ILE A 121 13.61 58.65 55.90
N ASP A 122 14.62 57.93 55.43
CA ASP A 122 14.40 56.86 54.46
C ASP A 122 13.72 55.68 55.17
N GLU A 123 12.39 55.63 55.14
CA GLU A 123 11.62 54.56 55.82
C GLU A 123 11.90 53.19 55.20
N CYS A 124 12.25 53.14 53.92
CA CYS A 124 12.57 51.91 53.18
C CYS A 124 13.93 51.31 53.58
N ALA A 125 14.90 52.13 54.03
CA ALA A 125 16.19 51.68 54.51
C ALA A 125 16.21 51.35 56.01
N THR A 126 15.16 51.73 56.74
CA THR A 126 15.11 51.67 58.20
C THR A 126 14.08 50.68 58.75
N ASP A 127 13.48 49.84 57.90
CA ASP A 127 12.39 48.91 58.21
C ASP A 127 11.23 49.60 58.95
N MET A 128 11.00 50.90 58.67
CA MET A 128 9.92 51.69 59.27
C MET A 128 8.70 51.84 58.34
N ASP A 129 8.81 51.34 57.12
CA ASP A 129 7.69 51.23 56.20
C ASP A 129 6.71 50.14 56.64
N ASN A 130 5.49 50.20 56.11
CA ASN A 130 4.45 49.18 56.30
C ASN A 130 4.04 48.55 54.96
N CYS A 131 4.94 48.52 53.98
CA CYS A 131 4.65 47.97 52.67
C CYS A 131 4.37 46.46 52.79
N ALA A 132 3.39 45.98 52.01
CA ALA A 132 3.05 44.56 51.97
C ALA A 132 4.20 43.70 51.43
N GLU A 133 4.12 42.40 51.70
CA GLU A 133 4.85 41.42 50.89
C GLU A 133 4.40 41.58 49.42
N HIS A 134 5.36 41.56 48.48
CA HIS A 134 5.15 41.92 47.08
C HIS A 134 4.77 43.38 46.82
N ALA A 135 5.27 44.31 47.64
CA ALA A 135 5.25 45.73 47.35
C ALA A 135 6.66 46.32 47.38
N THR A 136 6.95 47.20 46.42
CA THR A 136 8.18 47.99 46.37
C THR A 136 7.99 49.30 47.14
N CYS A 137 8.82 49.52 48.17
CA CYS A 137 8.90 50.78 48.90
C CYS A 137 9.70 51.82 48.11
N THR A 138 9.19 53.05 48.04
CA THR A 138 9.91 54.22 47.49
C THR A 138 9.88 55.35 48.51
N ASP A 139 11.06 55.80 48.90
CA ASP A 139 11.27 56.95 49.79
C ASP A 139 10.90 58.26 49.08
N ILE A 140 10.13 59.12 49.75
CA ILE A 140 9.62 60.39 49.20
C ILE A 140 9.68 61.46 50.29
N GLU A 141 10.50 62.48 50.11
CA GLU A 141 10.67 63.61 51.05
C GLU A 141 9.49 63.85 52.04
N GLY A 142 9.72 63.44 53.29
CA GLY A 142 8.80 63.53 54.42
C GLY A 142 7.87 62.32 54.62
N SER A 143 7.98 61.26 53.80
CA SER A 143 7.15 60.04 53.80
C SER A 143 7.76 58.94 52.92
N TYR A 144 7.01 57.86 52.72
CA TYR A 144 7.27 56.84 51.70
C TYR A 144 5.99 56.50 50.94
N SER A 145 6.13 55.74 49.85
CA SER A 145 5.02 55.15 49.09
C SER A 145 5.29 53.67 48.84
N CYS A 146 4.26 52.85 49.02
CA CYS A 146 4.27 51.43 48.69
C CYS A 146 3.51 51.21 47.38
N ASN A 147 4.09 50.47 46.43
CA ASN A 147 3.40 50.07 45.21
C ASN A 147 3.50 48.56 45.05
N CYS A 148 2.38 47.88 44.82
CA CYS A 148 2.39 46.44 44.56
C CYS A 148 3.28 46.12 43.34
N ASP A 149 4.01 45.02 43.44
CA ASP A 149 4.85 44.51 42.38
C ASP A 149 4.00 44.07 41.17
N ILE A 150 4.62 43.95 40.00
CA ILE A 150 3.93 43.48 38.78
C ILE A 150 3.36 42.07 39.04
N GLY A 151 2.09 41.86 38.68
CA GLY A 151 1.35 40.61 38.97
C GLY A 151 0.51 40.69 40.25
N TYR A 152 0.59 41.79 40.99
CA TYR A 152 -0.20 42.01 42.20
C TYR A 152 -1.05 43.28 42.09
N THR A 153 -2.16 43.31 42.83
CA THR A 153 -3.08 44.45 42.90
C THR A 153 -3.45 44.75 44.35
N GLY A 154 -3.70 46.02 44.65
CA GLY A 154 -3.95 46.47 46.03
C GLY A 154 -3.57 47.93 46.26
N ASP A 155 -3.43 48.30 47.53
CA ASP A 155 -3.08 49.67 47.95
C ASP A 155 -1.60 49.86 48.32
N GLY A 156 -0.77 48.82 48.16
CA GLY A 156 0.64 48.81 48.50
C GLY A 156 0.93 48.36 49.94
N THR A 157 -0.05 48.42 50.84
CA THR A 157 0.01 47.87 52.21
C THR A 157 -0.74 46.55 52.36
N GLU A 158 -1.62 46.24 51.41
CA GLU A 158 -2.16 44.92 51.12
C GLU A 158 -2.05 44.69 49.61
N CYS A 159 -1.33 43.65 49.20
CA CYS A 159 -1.17 43.26 47.79
C CYS A 159 -1.62 41.81 47.64
N ILE A 160 -2.51 41.56 46.68
CA ILE A 160 -3.01 40.23 46.34
C ILE A 160 -2.66 39.90 44.89
N ASP A 161 -2.40 38.62 44.67
CA ASP A 161 -2.10 38.06 43.35
C ASP A 161 -3.24 38.35 42.34
N VAL A 162 -2.85 38.78 41.14
CA VAL A 162 -3.79 39.03 40.04
C VAL A 162 -3.99 37.73 39.29
N ASN A 163 -5.22 37.24 39.24
CA ASN A 163 -5.53 36.07 38.41
C ASN A 163 -5.75 36.48 36.95
N GLU A 164 -4.71 36.45 36.13
CA GLU A 164 -4.79 36.85 34.71
C GLU A 164 -5.74 35.96 33.91
N CYS A 165 -5.84 34.68 34.26
CA CYS A 165 -6.68 33.70 33.57
C CYS A 165 -8.19 33.97 33.78
N GLU A 166 -8.59 34.40 34.98
CA GLU A 166 -9.99 34.77 35.24
C GLU A 166 -10.37 36.11 34.59
N LEU A 167 -9.39 37.02 34.51
CA LEU A 167 -9.56 38.33 33.89
C LEU A 167 -9.46 38.29 32.35
N GLN A 168 -9.05 37.16 31.77
CA GLN A 168 -8.82 36.99 30.32
C GLN A 168 -7.85 38.03 29.74
N VAL A 169 -6.83 38.39 30.54
CA VAL A 169 -5.73 39.27 30.13
C VAL A 169 -4.42 38.51 30.03
N ASP A 170 -4.47 37.19 30.16
CA ASP A 170 -3.34 36.32 29.96
C ASP A 170 -2.82 36.40 28.52
N SER A 171 -1.57 35.96 28.35
CA SER A 171 -0.86 35.96 27.08
C SER A 171 -0.80 34.57 26.43
N CYS A 172 -1.69 33.65 26.82
CA CYS A 172 -1.67 32.29 26.31
C CYS A 172 -2.24 32.22 24.89
N ASP A 173 -1.79 31.23 24.13
CA ASP A 173 -2.35 30.90 22.82
C ASP A 173 -3.81 30.43 22.97
N GLU A 174 -4.63 30.58 21.93
CA GLU A 174 -6.00 30.05 21.93
C GLU A 174 -6.06 28.53 22.10
N ASN A 175 -5.00 27.83 21.68
CA ASN A 175 -4.81 26.39 21.86
C ASN A 175 -3.96 26.06 23.09
N ALA A 176 -4.02 26.89 24.13
CA ALA A 176 -3.38 26.65 25.42
C ALA A 176 -4.33 26.81 26.61
N ASN A 177 -4.02 26.10 27.69
CA ASN A 177 -4.65 26.25 28.98
C ASN A 177 -3.82 27.21 29.85
N CYS A 178 -4.48 28.21 30.42
CA CYS A 178 -3.92 29.17 31.37
C CYS A 178 -4.05 28.62 32.79
N THR A 179 -2.97 28.72 33.57
CA THR A 179 -2.95 28.40 35.00
C THR A 179 -2.38 29.56 35.78
N ASN A 180 -3.17 30.07 36.73
CA ASN A 180 -2.72 31.15 37.60
C ASN A 180 -1.64 30.65 38.55
N ILE A 181 -0.59 31.44 38.73
CA ILE A 181 0.50 31.18 39.67
C ILE A 181 0.78 32.46 40.46
N ASP A 182 1.40 32.34 41.61
CA ASP A 182 1.71 33.51 42.43
C ASP A 182 2.64 34.49 41.68
N GLY A 183 2.15 35.72 41.46
CA GLY A 183 2.81 36.79 40.70
C GLY A 183 2.67 36.70 39.18
N GLY A 184 1.78 35.86 38.64
CA GLY A 184 1.49 35.83 37.21
C GLY A 184 0.78 34.56 36.72
N HIS A 185 1.03 34.16 35.47
CA HIS A 185 0.39 32.98 34.87
C HIS A 185 1.36 32.09 34.10
N ASN A 186 0.98 30.82 33.94
CA ASN A 186 1.68 29.85 33.10
C ASN A 186 0.74 29.27 32.03
N CYS A 187 1.25 29.17 30.81
CA CYS A 187 0.52 28.67 29.66
C CYS A 187 1.01 27.27 29.27
N SER A 188 0.09 26.36 28.96
CA SER A 188 0.43 25.01 28.50
C SER A 188 -0.42 24.63 27.30
N CYS A 189 0.19 24.17 26.20
CA CYS A 189 -0.57 23.81 25.00
C CYS A 189 -1.57 22.68 25.29
N LEU A 190 -2.73 22.74 24.65
CA LEU A 190 -3.76 21.70 24.71
C LEU A 190 -3.22 20.37 24.11
N PRO A 191 -3.79 19.21 24.50
CA PRO A 191 -3.46 17.94 23.87
C PRO A 191 -3.64 18.01 22.34
N GLY A 192 -2.68 17.45 21.58
CA GLY A 192 -2.64 17.58 20.12
C GLY A 192 -1.82 18.78 19.62
N TYR A 193 -1.38 19.67 20.51
CA TYR A 193 -0.56 20.84 20.16
C TYR A 193 0.81 20.78 20.85
N SER A 194 1.81 21.39 20.20
CA SER A 194 3.17 21.54 20.70
C SER A 194 3.57 23.01 20.68
N GLY A 195 4.44 23.43 21.61
CA GLY A 195 4.88 24.82 21.70
C GLY A 195 5.27 25.23 23.11
N ASN A 196 5.21 26.54 23.36
CA ASN A 196 5.59 27.14 24.65
C ASN A 196 4.39 27.66 25.46
N GLY A 197 3.16 27.34 25.05
CA GLY A 197 1.93 27.80 25.67
C GLY A 197 1.46 29.18 25.23
N THR A 198 2.36 30.11 24.92
CA THR A 198 2.02 31.41 24.31
C THR A 198 1.94 31.35 22.78
N TYR A 199 2.53 30.31 22.20
CA TYR A 199 2.44 29.94 20.80
C TYR A 199 2.34 28.43 20.74
N CYS A 200 1.21 27.92 20.24
CA CYS A 200 0.94 26.49 20.11
C CYS A 200 0.63 26.18 18.65
N TYR A 201 1.28 25.16 18.11
CA TYR A 201 1.06 24.67 16.76
C TYR A 201 0.63 23.21 16.80
N ASP A 202 -0.21 22.85 15.84
CA ASP A 202 -0.74 21.52 15.67
C ASP A 202 0.38 20.48 15.48
N ILE A 203 0.26 19.34 16.15
CA ILE A 203 1.18 18.21 16.00
C ILE A 203 0.68 17.36 14.84
N ASP A 204 1.46 17.26 13.77
CA ASP A 204 1.15 16.31 12.70
C ASP A 204 1.49 14.88 13.14
N GLU A 205 0.52 14.14 13.69
CA GLU A 205 0.74 12.78 14.18
C GLU A 205 1.11 11.79 13.07
N CYS A 206 0.68 12.06 11.83
CA CYS A 206 0.95 11.22 10.66
C CYS A 206 2.41 11.30 10.21
N THR A 207 3.09 12.43 10.42
CA THR A 207 4.52 12.59 10.07
C THR A 207 5.47 12.23 11.20
N THR A 208 4.95 12.20 12.44
CA THR A 208 5.73 11.96 13.65
C THR A 208 5.66 10.51 14.14
N ASP A 209 5.00 9.62 13.38
CA ASP A 209 4.74 8.21 13.73
C ASP A 209 4.05 8.08 15.11
N MET A 210 3.25 9.07 15.49
CA MET A 210 2.46 9.08 16.74
C MET A 210 1.00 8.65 16.51
N ASP A 211 0.61 8.47 15.26
CA ASP A 211 -0.69 7.92 14.91
C ASP A 211 -0.81 6.44 15.30
N ASN A 212 -2.05 5.96 15.36
CA ASN A 212 -2.37 4.56 15.61
C ASN A 212 -3.17 3.94 14.45
N CYS A 213 -3.01 4.47 13.25
CA CYS A 213 -3.69 3.96 12.08
C CYS A 213 -3.22 2.54 11.75
N ALA A 214 -4.13 1.70 11.27
CA ALA A 214 -3.76 0.38 10.79
C ALA A 214 -2.82 0.51 9.59
N GLN A 215 -1.98 -0.52 9.35
CA GLN A 215 -1.11 -0.56 8.17
C GLN A 215 -1.87 -0.43 6.83
N LYS A 216 -3.16 -0.78 6.81
CA LYS A 216 -4.07 -0.69 5.65
C LYS A 216 -5.01 0.51 5.76
N ALA A 217 -4.54 1.58 6.41
CA ALA A 217 -5.25 2.84 6.50
C ALA A 217 -4.34 3.99 6.10
N THR A 218 -4.97 5.06 5.64
CA THR A 218 -4.33 6.35 5.36
C THR A 218 -4.59 7.27 6.55
N CYS A 219 -3.50 7.80 7.12
CA CYS A 219 -3.55 8.84 8.14
C CYS A 219 -3.74 10.20 7.46
N THR A 220 -4.63 11.04 8.00
CA THR A 220 -4.80 12.44 7.60
C THR A 220 -4.78 13.30 8.85
N ASN A 221 -3.81 14.22 8.90
CA ASN A 221 -3.68 15.16 10.01
C ASN A 221 -4.82 16.18 10.00
N THR A 222 -5.28 16.55 11.18
CA THR A 222 -6.36 17.53 11.41
C THR A 222 -5.95 18.48 12.53
N ASP A 223 -6.54 19.66 12.60
CA ASP A 223 -6.18 20.59 13.68
C ASP A 223 -6.54 20.00 15.06
N GLY A 224 -5.50 19.79 15.89
CA GLY A 224 -5.54 19.21 17.23
C GLY A 224 -5.64 17.69 17.29
N SER A 225 -5.60 16.97 16.16
CA SER A 225 -5.73 15.51 16.12
C SER A 225 -5.42 14.91 14.74
N PHE A 226 -5.71 13.62 14.54
CA PHE A 226 -5.63 12.97 13.24
C PHE A 226 -6.82 12.04 12.99
N SER A 227 -7.01 11.66 11.73
CA SER A 227 -8.02 10.69 11.33
C SER A 227 -7.42 9.55 10.51
N CYS A 228 -7.88 8.33 10.77
CA CYS A 228 -7.50 7.14 10.03
C CYS A 228 -8.65 6.69 9.15
N MET A 229 -8.39 6.46 7.87
CA MET A 229 -9.37 5.91 6.93
C MET A 229 -8.80 4.64 6.30
N CYS A 230 -9.55 3.53 6.36
CA CYS A 230 -9.12 2.29 5.70
C CYS A 230 -8.94 2.53 4.19
N SER A 231 -7.88 1.95 3.62
CA SER A 231 -7.61 2.00 2.19
C SER A 231 -8.69 1.25 1.40
N ASP A 232 -8.79 1.54 0.10
CA ASP A 232 -9.72 0.85 -0.80
C ASP A 232 -9.57 -0.68 -0.72
N GLY A 233 -10.70 -1.40 -0.73
CA GLY A 233 -10.76 -2.84 -0.51
C GLY A 233 -10.76 -3.27 0.97
N TYR A 234 -10.73 -2.32 1.91
CA TYR A 234 -10.80 -2.61 3.34
C TYR A 234 -11.94 -1.83 4.02
N THR A 235 -12.50 -2.40 5.08
CA THR A 235 -13.55 -1.80 5.91
C THR A 235 -13.15 -1.79 7.39
N GLY A 236 -13.71 -0.87 8.18
CA GLY A 236 -13.42 -0.76 9.61
C GLY A 236 -13.37 0.68 10.11
N TYR A 237 -12.61 0.90 11.18
CA TYR A 237 -12.52 2.20 11.88
C TYR A 237 -11.18 2.92 11.63
N GLY A 238 -10.41 2.50 10.62
CA GLY A 238 -9.09 3.07 10.29
C GLY A 238 -7.97 2.61 11.22
N VAL A 239 -8.21 2.50 12.53
CA VAL A 239 -7.26 1.90 13.50
C VAL A 239 -7.23 0.37 13.41
N VAL A 240 -8.34 -0.22 12.93
CA VAL A 240 -8.45 -1.63 12.58
C VAL A 240 -9.20 -1.70 11.27
N CYS A 241 -8.58 -2.38 10.30
CA CYS A 241 -9.14 -2.58 8.96
C CYS A 241 -9.17 -4.07 8.63
N TYR A 242 -10.29 -4.50 8.07
CA TYR A 242 -10.55 -5.85 7.61
C TYR A 242 -10.73 -5.84 6.11
N ASP A 243 -10.28 -6.91 5.47
CA ASP A 243 -10.54 -7.17 4.07
C ASP A 243 -12.05 -7.20 3.78
N ILE A 244 -12.48 -6.58 2.68
CA ILE A 244 -13.86 -6.68 2.21
C ILE A 244 -13.94 -7.92 1.32
N ASP A 245 -14.78 -8.89 1.67
CA ASP A 245 -15.05 -10.01 0.76
C ASP A 245 -16.08 -9.57 -0.29
N GLU A 246 -15.62 -9.19 -1.48
CA GLU A 246 -16.51 -8.73 -2.54
C GLU A 246 -17.40 -9.85 -3.09
N CYS A 247 -16.96 -11.12 -2.99
CA CYS A 247 -17.70 -12.28 -3.44
C CYS A 247 -18.89 -12.60 -2.50
N GLU A 248 -18.73 -12.44 -1.19
CA GLU A 248 -19.84 -12.59 -0.23
C GLU A 248 -20.79 -11.39 -0.26
N ASN A 249 -20.25 -10.19 -0.47
CA ASN A 249 -21.05 -8.96 -0.50
C ASN A 249 -21.80 -8.72 -1.82
N ASN A 250 -21.59 -9.56 -2.85
CA ASN A 250 -22.11 -9.36 -4.21
C ASN A 250 -21.74 -7.98 -4.80
N SER A 251 -20.57 -7.47 -4.42
CA SER A 251 -19.98 -6.25 -4.98
C SER A 251 -18.87 -6.56 -5.98
N ASP A 252 -18.62 -7.85 -6.24
CA ASP A 252 -17.72 -8.29 -7.29
C ASP A 252 -18.23 -7.83 -8.66
N SER A 253 -17.30 -7.52 -9.55
CA SER A 253 -17.59 -7.16 -10.94
C SER A 253 -17.25 -8.32 -11.87
N CYS A 254 -17.39 -9.56 -11.39
CA CYS A 254 -17.13 -10.74 -12.21
C CYS A 254 -18.27 -10.96 -13.20
N ASP A 255 -17.94 -11.55 -14.36
CA ASP A 255 -18.95 -12.01 -15.31
C ASP A 255 -19.81 -13.11 -14.66
N VAL A 256 -21.07 -13.25 -15.07
CA VAL A 256 -21.94 -14.36 -14.62
C VAL A 256 -21.35 -15.73 -14.96
N ASN A 257 -20.55 -15.80 -16.01
CA ASN A 257 -19.81 -16.98 -16.44
C ASN A 257 -18.38 -17.05 -15.86
N ALA A 258 -18.10 -16.32 -14.78
CA ALA A 258 -16.87 -16.40 -14.01
C ALA A 258 -17.11 -16.86 -12.57
N ASP A 259 -16.08 -17.44 -11.97
CA ASP A 259 -15.99 -17.73 -10.54
C ASP A 259 -15.22 -16.59 -9.85
N CYS A 260 -15.79 -16.05 -8.77
CA CYS A 260 -15.17 -15.02 -7.94
C CYS A 260 -14.29 -15.67 -6.86
N ASN A 261 -13.08 -15.14 -6.68
CA ASN A 261 -12.17 -15.51 -5.60
C ASN A 261 -11.71 -14.25 -4.86
N ASN A 262 -12.10 -14.13 -3.59
CA ASN A 262 -11.67 -13.02 -2.73
C ASN A 262 -10.15 -13.10 -2.42
N THR A 263 -9.50 -11.95 -2.34
CA THR A 263 -8.08 -11.79 -2.05
C THR A 263 -7.86 -10.63 -1.08
N ASN A 264 -6.74 -10.58 -0.36
CA ASN A 264 -6.54 -9.52 0.61
C ASN A 264 -6.40 -8.13 -0.05
N GLY A 265 -7.42 -7.29 0.07
CA GLY A 265 -7.59 -5.94 -0.46
C GLY A 265 -8.27 -5.87 -1.84
N SER A 266 -8.75 -6.99 -2.39
CA SER A 266 -9.42 -7.03 -3.70
C SER A 266 -10.03 -8.41 -4.00
N PHE A 267 -10.50 -8.64 -5.21
CA PHE A 267 -10.95 -9.96 -5.66
C PHE A 267 -10.39 -10.27 -7.06
N SER A 268 -10.47 -11.53 -7.45
CA SER A 268 -10.10 -11.99 -8.79
C SER A 268 -11.20 -12.84 -9.39
N CYS A 269 -11.44 -12.64 -10.69
CA CYS A 269 -12.43 -13.38 -11.45
C CYS A 269 -11.72 -14.34 -12.42
N SER A 270 -12.18 -15.58 -12.48
CA SER A 270 -11.71 -16.56 -13.45
C SER A 270 -12.88 -17.13 -14.22
N CYS A 271 -12.83 -17.10 -15.56
CA CYS A 271 -13.90 -17.67 -16.38
C CYS A 271 -14.13 -19.14 -16.04
N LYS A 272 -15.40 -19.54 -15.96
CA LYS A 272 -15.81 -20.93 -15.81
C LYS A 272 -15.32 -21.74 -17.00
N ARG A 273 -15.23 -23.06 -16.82
CA ARG A 273 -14.84 -23.98 -17.89
C ARG A 273 -15.78 -23.82 -19.10
N GLY A 274 -15.21 -23.82 -20.32
CA GLY A 274 -15.95 -23.58 -21.57
C GLY A 274 -16.00 -22.11 -21.98
N TYR A 275 -15.51 -21.19 -21.13
CA TYR A 275 -15.44 -19.77 -21.43
C TYR A 275 -13.99 -19.27 -21.40
N SER A 276 -13.70 -18.21 -22.15
CA SER A 276 -12.40 -17.54 -22.19
C SER A 276 -12.57 -16.03 -22.04
N GLY A 277 -11.54 -15.37 -21.49
CA GLY A 277 -11.58 -13.93 -21.24
C GLY A 277 -10.75 -13.53 -20.03
N ASN A 278 -11.08 -12.37 -19.46
CA ASN A 278 -10.37 -11.77 -18.32
C ASN A 278 -11.12 -11.95 -16.98
N GLY A 279 -12.21 -12.73 -16.96
CA GLY A 279 -13.03 -12.95 -15.77
C GLY A 279 -14.11 -11.89 -15.52
N ALA A 280 -13.87 -10.64 -15.91
CA ALA A 280 -14.90 -9.58 -15.93
C ALA A 280 -15.75 -9.63 -17.21
N THR A 281 -15.20 -10.23 -18.27
CA THR A 281 -15.91 -10.57 -19.50
C THR A 281 -15.47 -11.96 -19.91
N CYS A 282 -16.43 -12.87 -19.96
CA CYS A 282 -16.21 -14.27 -20.33
C CYS A 282 -17.07 -14.59 -21.55
N THR A 283 -16.41 -14.96 -22.65
CA THR A 283 -17.08 -15.37 -23.88
C THR A 283 -16.94 -16.86 -24.05
N ASP A 284 -18.01 -17.47 -24.55
CA ASP A 284 -18.05 -18.87 -24.93
C ASP A 284 -16.88 -19.22 -25.86
N VAL A 285 -16.26 -20.37 -25.62
CA VAL A 285 -15.18 -20.90 -26.47
C VAL A 285 -15.82 -21.81 -27.49
N ASP A 286 -15.72 -21.47 -28.76
CA ASP A 286 -16.17 -22.36 -29.83
C ASP A 286 -15.16 -23.50 -30.03
N GLU A 287 -15.38 -24.62 -29.35
CA GLU A 287 -14.49 -25.77 -29.44
C GLU A 287 -14.52 -26.44 -30.82
N CYS A 288 -15.50 -26.13 -31.68
CA CYS A 288 -15.57 -26.63 -33.05
C CYS A 288 -14.62 -25.92 -34.01
N LEU A 289 -14.11 -24.74 -33.63
CA LEU A 289 -13.12 -23.98 -34.41
C LEU A 289 -11.68 -24.27 -33.98
N GLU A 290 -11.49 -25.03 -32.91
CA GLU A 290 -10.17 -25.42 -32.42
C GLU A 290 -9.50 -26.46 -33.32
N THR A 291 -8.18 -26.35 -33.43
CA THR A 291 -7.39 -27.05 -34.46
C THR A 291 -7.24 -28.57 -34.27
N GLU A 292 -7.58 -29.09 -33.10
CA GLU A 292 -7.70 -30.54 -32.85
C GLU A 292 -9.19 -30.90 -32.80
N SER A 293 -9.66 -31.69 -33.77
CA SER A 293 -11.06 -32.15 -33.82
C SER A 293 -11.43 -32.86 -32.51
N MET A 294 -12.17 -32.17 -31.64
CA MET A 294 -12.68 -32.70 -30.37
C MET A 294 -13.75 -33.78 -30.57
N CYS A 295 -14.38 -33.81 -31.74
CA CYS A 295 -15.34 -34.82 -32.15
C CYS A 295 -14.67 -35.95 -32.94
N GLY A 296 -15.31 -37.12 -32.96
CA GLY A 296 -14.81 -38.31 -33.65
C GLY A 296 -14.83 -38.18 -35.17
N MET A 297 -14.16 -39.09 -35.86
CA MET A 297 -14.32 -39.19 -37.32
C MET A 297 -15.79 -39.46 -37.68
N ASN A 298 -16.25 -38.96 -38.82
CA ASN A 298 -17.64 -39.08 -39.30
C ASN A 298 -18.68 -38.50 -38.32
N SER A 299 -18.33 -37.37 -37.69
CA SER A 299 -19.23 -36.60 -36.83
C SER A 299 -19.24 -35.12 -37.21
N GLN A 300 -20.31 -34.43 -36.83
CA GLN A 300 -20.46 -32.98 -36.91
C GLN A 300 -20.39 -32.39 -35.51
N CYS A 301 -19.63 -31.30 -35.39
CA CYS A 301 -19.52 -30.52 -34.16
C CYS A 301 -20.53 -29.36 -34.20
N THR A 302 -21.24 -29.15 -33.10
CA THR A 302 -22.13 -28.01 -32.89
C THR A 302 -21.73 -27.32 -31.59
N ASN A 303 -21.37 -26.05 -31.68
CA ASN A 303 -21.02 -25.26 -30.52
C ASN A 303 -22.27 -24.97 -29.67
N THR A 304 -22.13 -24.99 -28.34
CA THR A 304 -23.19 -24.72 -27.38
C THR A 304 -22.68 -23.78 -26.30
N GLU A 305 -23.55 -23.08 -25.57
CA GLU A 305 -23.06 -22.15 -24.55
C GLU A 305 -22.35 -22.90 -23.41
N GLY A 306 -21.06 -22.63 -23.24
CA GLY A 306 -20.16 -23.24 -22.25
C GLY A 306 -19.65 -24.64 -22.60
N SER A 307 -19.94 -25.17 -23.79
CA SER A 307 -19.50 -26.50 -24.23
C SER A 307 -19.75 -26.76 -25.72
N TYR A 308 -19.62 -28.00 -26.16
CA TYR A 308 -19.93 -28.41 -27.53
C TYR A 308 -20.65 -29.76 -27.53
N MET A 309 -21.39 -30.03 -28.61
CA MET A 309 -22.00 -31.32 -28.87
C MET A 309 -21.51 -31.90 -30.19
N CYS A 310 -21.14 -33.18 -30.14
CA CYS A 310 -20.79 -33.98 -31.30
C CYS A 310 -21.97 -34.90 -31.66
N THR A 311 -22.37 -34.89 -32.92
CA THR A 311 -23.39 -35.81 -33.45
C THR A 311 -22.81 -36.58 -34.62
N CYS A 312 -23.05 -37.89 -34.72
CA CYS A 312 -22.60 -38.64 -35.90
C CYS A 312 -23.25 -38.09 -37.16
N SER A 313 -22.48 -38.04 -38.25
CA SER A 313 -22.99 -37.66 -39.57
C SER A 313 -24.04 -38.65 -40.05
N ASP A 314 -24.88 -38.24 -41.00
CA ASP A 314 -25.86 -39.11 -41.63
C ASP A 314 -25.21 -40.41 -42.15
N GLY A 315 -25.87 -41.55 -41.95
CA GLY A 315 -25.33 -42.88 -42.25
C GLY A 315 -24.45 -43.48 -41.13
N PHE A 316 -24.21 -42.76 -40.03
CA PHE A 316 -23.43 -43.25 -38.88
C PHE A 316 -24.23 -43.17 -37.58
N THR A 317 -23.92 -44.08 -36.64
CA THR A 317 -24.52 -44.15 -35.30
C THR A 317 -23.45 -44.20 -34.22
N GLY A 318 -23.76 -43.69 -33.03
CA GLY A 318 -22.81 -43.63 -31.91
C GLY A 318 -23.02 -42.42 -31.00
N ASN A 319 -21.96 -42.02 -30.31
CA ASN A 319 -21.97 -40.92 -29.32
C ASN A 319 -21.30 -39.63 -29.82
N GLY A 320 -21.04 -39.50 -31.13
CA GLY A 320 -20.37 -38.35 -31.74
C GLY A 320 -18.84 -38.35 -31.59
N SER A 321 -18.28 -38.98 -30.54
CA SER A 321 -16.83 -39.21 -30.42
C SER A 321 -16.39 -40.53 -31.07
N ASN A 322 -17.30 -41.50 -31.17
CA ASN A 322 -17.09 -42.77 -31.83
C ASN A 322 -18.33 -43.08 -32.66
N CYS A 323 -18.20 -42.90 -33.97
CA CYS A 323 -19.27 -43.08 -34.94
C CYS A 323 -18.95 -44.30 -35.80
N SER A 324 -19.86 -45.27 -35.82
CA SER A 324 -19.79 -46.46 -36.65
C SER A 324 -20.82 -46.39 -37.75
N ASP A 325 -20.44 -46.87 -38.92
CA ASP A 325 -21.31 -47.04 -40.07
C ASP A 325 -22.60 -47.80 -39.70
N VAL A 326 -23.75 -47.30 -40.16
CA VAL A 326 -25.04 -47.98 -40.01
C VAL A 326 -25.18 -48.93 -41.19
N ASN A 327 -25.20 -50.23 -40.92
CA ASN A 327 -25.45 -51.20 -41.98
C ASN A 327 -26.95 -51.26 -42.33
N GLU A 328 -27.39 -50.51 -43.33
CA GLU A 328 -28.81 -50.46 -43.70
C GLU A 328 -29.32 -51.80 -44.23
N CYS A 329 -28.44 -52.61 -44.85
CA CYS A 329 -28.79 -53.95 -45.33
C CYS A 329 -29.10 -54.94 -44.18
N GLU A 330 -28.49 -54.75 -43.01
CA GLU A 330 -28.82 -55.51 -41.80
C GLU A 330 -30.02 -54.92 -41.06
N LEU A 331 -30.13 -53.59 -41.03
CA LEU A 331 -31.20 -52.89 -40.33
C LEU A 331 -32.57 -53.12 -41.00
N ASP A 332 -32.61 -53.06 -42.32
CA ASP A 332 -33.79 -53.35 -43.13
C ASP A 332 -33.41 -54.18 -44.37
N PRO A 333 -33.54 -55.52 -44.29
CA PRO A 333 -33.27 -56.40 -45.42
C PRO A 333 -34.13 -56.12 -46.67
N SER A 334 -35.26 -55.42 -46.51
CA SER A 334 -36.17 -55.09 -47.60
C SER A 334 -35.83 -53.79 -48.32
N VAL A 335 -34.84 -53.03 -47.84
CA VAL A 335 -34.50 -51.68 -48.31
C VAL A 335 -34.17 -51.60 -49.80
N CYS A 336 -33.65 -52.69 -50.38
CA CYS A 336 -33.29 -52.78 -51.79
C CYS A 336 -34.19 -53.70 -52.61
N GLU A 337 -35.22 -54.34 -52.03
CA GLU A 337 -36.00 -55.35 -52.76
C GLU A 337 -36.61 -54.77 -54.05
N PRO A 338 -36.38 -55.41 -55.23
CA PRO A 338 -35.86 -56.77 -55.46
C PRO A 338 -34.34 -56.87 -55.75
N ARG A 339 -33.56 -55.80 -55.63
CA ARG A 339 -32.11 -55.73 -55.85
C ARG A 339 -31.33 -56.23 -54.62
N LEU A 340 -30.07 -56.59 -54.81
CA LEU A 340 -29.15 -56.95 -53.74
C LEU A 340 -28.64 -55.69 -53.03
N CYS A 341 -28.80 -55.63 -51.71
CA CYS A 341 -28.23 -54.56 -50.90
C CYS A 341 -26.74 -54.83 -50.63
N VAL A 342 -25.88 -53.83 -50.88
CA VAL A 342 -24.46 -53.83 -50.53
C VAL A 342 -24.20 -52.65 -49.61
N ASN A 343 -23.76 -52.93 -48.39
CA ASN A 343 -23.43 -51.88 -47.43
C ASN A 343 -22.15 -51.15 -47.86
N THR A 344 -22.15 -49.82 -47.76
CA THR A 344 -21.00 -48.96 -48.05
C THR A 344 -20.73 -48.05 -46.85
N GLU A 345 -19.56 -47.43 -46.77
CA GLU A 345 -19.31 -46.54 -45.62
C GLU A 345 -20.17 -45.27 -45.73
N GLY A 346 -21.07 -45.07 -44.76
CA GLY A 346 -22.01 -43.96 -44.63
C GLY A 346 -23.29 -44.09 -45.47
N SER A 347 -23.53 -45.23 -46.12
CA SER A 347 -24.71 -45.45 -46.99
C SER A 347 -24.80 -46.92 -47.44
N TYR A 348 -25.74 -47.23 -48.32
CA TYR A 348 -25.85 -48.52 -49.00
C TYR A 348 -26.07 -48.33 -50.50
N GLU A 349 -25.65 -49.33 -51.28
CA GLU A 349 -25.90 -49.39 -52.72
C GLU A 349 -26.73 -50.62 -53.07
N CYS A 350 -27.85 -50.41 -53.75
CA CYS A 350 -28.64 -51.50 -54.31
C CYS A 350 -28.05 -51.90 -55.66
N THR A 351 -27.60 -53.13 -55.85
CA THR A 351 -27.01 -53.63 -57.10
C THR A 351 -27.76 -54.86 -57.59
N CYS A 352 -27.67 -55.17 -58.88
CA CYS A 352 -28.12 -56.47 -59.36
C CYS A 352 -27.04 -57.53 -59.12
N PRO A 353 -27.39 -58.81 -58.99
CA PRO A 353 -26.41 -59.90 -59.00
C PRO A 353 -25.47 -59.77 -60.21
N THR A 354 -24.22 -60.20 -60.06
CA THR A 354 -23.25 -60.23 -61.17
C THR A 354 -23.84 -60.95 -62.39
N GLY A 355 -23.69 -60.36 -63.58
CA GLY A 355 -24.31 -60.90 -64.81
C GLY A 355 -25.72 -60.38 -65.09
N TYR A 356 -26.28 -59.49 -64.25
CA TYR A 356 -27.63 -58.94 -64.45
C TYR A 356 -27.62 -57.40 -64.50
N MET A 357 -28.50 -56.80 -65.31
CA MET A 357 -28.75 -55.37 -65.35
C MET A 357 -30.16 -54.99 -64.90
N TRP A 358 -30.25 -53.80 -64.29
CA TRP A 358 -31.50 -53.24 -63.83
C TRP A 358 -32.29 -52.63 -64.99
N ASN A 359 -33.53 -53.09 -65.21
CA ASN A 359 -34.42 -52.56 -66.26
C ASN A 359 -35.59 -51.71 -65.70
N GLU A 360 -35.38 -51.03 -64.56
CA GLU A 360 -36.40 -50.29 -63.78
C GLU A 360 -37.41 -51.16 -63.01
N THR A 361 -37.54 -52.46 -63.33
CA THR A 361 -38.55 -53.34 -62.71
C THR A 361 -37.98 -54.64 -62.12
N VAL A 362 -36.94 -55.20 -62.74
CA VAL A 362 -36.31 -56.46 -62.34
C VAL A 362 -34.85 -56.48 -62.79
N CYS A 363 -34.03 -57.29 -62.12
CA CYS A 363 -32.70 -57.62 -62.60
C CYS A 363 -32.84 -58.64 -63.74
N ASN A 364 -32.58 -58.20 -64.97
CA ASN A 364 -32.55 -59.08 -66.14
C ASN A 364 -31.15 -59.56 -66.41
N ASP A 365 -31.07 -60.80 -66.84
CA ASP A 365 -29.84 -61.41 -67.34
C ASP A 365 -29.21 -60.57 -68.45
N MET A 366 -27.92 -60.27 -68.34
CA MET A 366 -27.15 -59.62 -69.39
C MET A 366 -26.78 -60.67 -70.44
N ASP A 367 -27.28 -60.53 -71.66
CA ASP A 367 -26.91 -61.44 -72.74
C ASP A 367 -25.56 -61.02 -73.36
N GLU A 368 -24.48 -61.66 -72.93
CA GLU A 368 -23.13 -61.37 -73.44
C GLU A 368 -22.91 -61.87 -74.88
N CYS A 369 -23.86 -62.59 -75.46
CA CYS A 369 -23.80 -63.04 -76.86
C CYS A 369 -24.39 -62.02 -77.85
N LEU A 370 -25.12 -60.99 -77.39
CA LEU A 370 -25.75 -59.97 -78.26
C LEU A 370 -24.84 -58.79 -78.62
N GLY A 371 -23.58 -58.79 -78.16
CA GLY A 371 -22.51 -57.88 -78.63
C GLY A 371 -22.43 -56.54 -77.92
N GLU A 372 -23.30 -56.25 -76.94
CA GLU A 372 -23.18 -55.06 -76.09
C GLU A 372 -22.17 -55.24 -74.93
N VAL A 373 -21.91 -56.48 -74.55
CA VAL A 373 -20.90 -56.89 -73.56
C VAL A 373 -19.99 -57.92 -74.22
N SER A 374 -18.68 -57.85 -73.97
CA SER A 374 -17.73 -58.79 -74.57
C SER A 374 -17.89 -60.19 -73.97
N ASN A 375 -18.05 -61.20 -74.82
CA ASN A 375 -17.86 -62.60 -74.44
C ASN A 375 -16.43 -63.05 -74.81
N ASP A 376 -15.84 -63.89 -73.97
CA ASP A 376 -14.50 -64.48 -74.15
C ASP A 376 -14.56 -65.78 -74.99
N CYS A 377 -15.61 -65.97 -75.81
CA CYS A 377 -15.73 -67.14 -76.66
C CYS A 377 -14.76 -67.07 -77.85
N SER A 378 -14.09 -68.20 -78.15
CA SER A 378 -13.33 -68.35 -79.39
C SER A 378 -14.24 -68.20 -80.61
N ALA A 379 -13.73 -67.69 -81.74
CA ALA A 379 -14.46 -67.63 -83.01
C ALA A 379 -14.93 -69.03 -83.51
N ALA A 380 -14.24 -70.09 -83.07
CA ALA A 380 -14.58 -71.49 -83.32
C ALA A 380 -15.62 -72.06 -82.33
N ALA A 381 -16.19 -71.23 -81.46
CA ALA A 381 -17.26 -71.59 -80.53
C ALA A 381 -18.55 -70.81 -80.82
N ASP A 382 -19.68 -71.43 -80.55
CA ASP A 382 -20.97 -70.77 -80.48
C ASP A 382 -21.19 -70.30 -79.04
N CYS A 383 -21.53 -69.01 -78.87
CA CYS A 383 -21.87 -68.42 -77.58
C CYS A 383 -23.32 -68.79 -77.22
N LEU A 384 -23.52 -69.29 -76.01
CA LEU A 384 -24.83 -69.61 -75.45
C LEU A 384 -25.02 -68.82 -74.17
N ASN A 385 -25.98 -67.90 -74.18
CA ASN A 385 -26.35 -67.13 -73.00
C ASN A 385 -26.96 -68.05 -71.92
N THR A 386 -26.60 -67.83 -70.65
CA THR A 386 -27.05 -68.60 -69.50
C THR A 386 -27.43 -67.64 -68.36
N ALA A 387 -28.29 -68.05 -67.43
CA ALA A 387 -28.70 -67.14 -66.36
C ALA A 387 -27.48 -66.70 -65.49
N GLY A 388 -27.13 -65.42 -65.57
CA GLY A 388 -26.02 -64.75 -64.88
C GLY A 388 -24.66 -64.86 -65.57
N SER A 389 -24.55 -65.44 -66.76
CA SER A 389 -23.27 -65.63 -67.48
C SER A 389 -23.48 -66.16 -68.92
N TYR A 390 -22.42 -66.55 -69.61
CA TYR A 390 -22.50 -67.23 -70.91
C TYR A 390 -21.62 -68.48 -70.91
N SER A 391 -21.88 -69.38 -71.85
CA SER A 391 -21.08 -70.57 -72.10
C SER A 391 -20.68 -70.67 -73.57
N CYS A 392 -19.45 -71.11 -73.83
CA CYS A 392 -18.93 -71.27 -75.19
C CYS A 392 -18.93 -72.75 -75.56
N HIS A 393 -19.64 -73.12 -76.62
CA HIS A 393 -19.66 -74.50 -77.12
C HIS A 393 -18.89 -74.59 -78.42
N CYS A 394 -17.84 -75.42 -78.47
CA CYS A 394 -17.02 -75.55 -79.67
C CYS A 394 -17.84 -76.12 -80.83
N LYS A 395 -17.64 -75.56 -82.03
CA LYS A 395 -18.27 -76.07 -83.25
C LYS A 395 -17.80 -77.50 -83.54
N PRO A 396 -18.60 -78.32 -84.25
CA PRO A 396 -18.17 -79.66 -84.67
C PRO A 396 -16.85 -79.61 -85.45
N GLY A 397 -15.95 -80.57 -85.23
CA GLY A 397 -14.59 -80.57 -85.77
C GLY A 397 -13.55 -79.87 -84.88
N TYR A 398 -13.97 -79.26 -83.77
CA TYR A 398 -13.08 -78.63 -82.79
C TYR A 398 -13.15 -79.33 -81.43
N GLY A 399 -12.00 -79.46 -80.77
CA GLY A 399 -11.82 -80.16 -79.51
C GLY A 399 -12.27 -79.35 -78.29
N THR A 400 -11.94 -79.82 -77.08
CA THR A 400 -12.38 -79.21 -75.81
C THR A 400 -11.89 -77.77 -75.56
N ASN A 401 -10.82 -77.34 -76.23
CA ASN A 401 -10.33 -75.95 -76.21
C ASN A 401 -10.69 -75.18 -77.50
N CYS A 402 -11.67 -75.68 -78.26
CA CYS A 402 -12.04 -75.19 -79.59
C CYS A 402 -10.86 -75.07 -80.55
N SER A 403 -9.86 -75.94 -80.38
CA SER A 403 -8.78 -76.16 -81.32
C SER A 403 -9.21 -77.17 -82.35
N ASP A 404 -8.80 -76.97 -83.60
CA ASP A 404 -9.03 -77.91 -84.69
C ASP A 404 -8.64 -79.35 -84.28
N VAL A 405 -9.53 -80.32 -84.53
CA VAL A 405 -9.26 -81.74 -84.27
C VAL A 405 -8.61 -82.34 -85.49
N ASP A 406 -7.35 -82.74 -85.38
CA ASP A 406 -6.69 -83.42 -86.50
C ASP A 406 -7.19 -84.86 -86.66
N GLU A 407 -8.19 -85.05 -87.51
CA GLU A 407 -8.76 -86.38 -87.76
C GLU A 407 -7.79 -87.30 -88.51
N CYS A 408 -6.84 -86.74 -89.27
CA CYS A 408 -5.81 -87.50 -90.00
C CYS A 408 -4.82 -88.15 -89.03
N SER A 409 -4.35 -87.41 -88.01
CA SER A 409 -3.49 -87.94 -86.95
C SER A 409 -4.23 -88.92 -86.04
N GLY A 410 -5.50 -88.64 -85.74
CA GLY A 410 -6.37 -89.49 -84.92
C GLY A 410 -6.85 -90.77 -85.61
N ARG A 411 -6.62 -90.93 -86.93
CA ARG A 411 -7.23 -91.96 -87.79
C ARG A 411 -8.76 -91.99 -87.73
N SER A 412 -9.40 -90.88 -87.35
CA SER A 412 -10.85 -90.72 -87.32
C SER A 412 -11.36 -90.14 -88.65
N HIS A 413 -10.76 -90.61 -89.75
CA HIS A 413 -11.09 -90.21 -91.12
C HIS A 413 -11.45 -91.44 -91.95
N ASP A 414 -12.20 -91.24 -93.01
CA ASP A 414 -12.69 -92.29 -93.93
C ASP A 414 -12.02 -92.22 -95.31
N CYS A 415 -10.76 -91.76 -95.34
CA CYS A 415 -9.97 -91.74 -96.57
C CYS A 415 -9.65 -93.16 -97.05
N SER A 416 -9.56 -93.32 -98.37
CA SER A 416 -9.12 -94.56 -99.01
C SER A 416 -7.74 -94.97 -98.48
N LYS A 417 -7.48 -96.28 -98.40
CA LYS A 417 -6.12 -96.79 -98.14
C LYS A 417 -5.08 -96.33 -99.16
N ASN A 418 -5.53 -95.92 -100.35
CA ASN A 418 -4.70 -95.41 -101.44
C ASN A 418 -4.86 -93.88 -101.58
N ALA A 419 -5.21 -93.20 -100.50
CA ALA A 419 -5.28 -91.75 -100.40
C ALA A 419 -4.51 -91.25 -99.18
N GLU A 420 -3.96 -90.05 -99.32
CA GLU A 420 -3.39 -89.26 -98.25
C GLU A 420 -4.49 -88.39 -97.61
N CYS A 421 -4.52 -88.36 -96.28
CA CYS A 421 -5.42 -87.52 -95.51
C CYS A 421 -4.73 -86.17 -95.24
N LEU A 422 -5.42 -85.07 -95.52
CA LEU A 422 -4.99 -83.70 -95.27
C LEU A 422 -5.90 -83.08 -94.22
N ASN A 423 -5.34 -82.70 -93.07
CA ASN A 423 -6.09 -82.00 -92.03
C ASN A 423 -6.38 -80.55 -92.44
N ILE A 424 -7.60 -80.08 -92.25
CA ILE A 424 -8.03 -78.71 -92.54
C ILE A 424 -8.79 -78.13 -91.34
N GLU A 425 -8.90 -76.80 -91.25
CA GLU A 425 -9.60 -76.22 -90.09
C GLU A 425 -11.08 -76.63 -90.05
N GLY A 426 -11.51 -77.26 -88.96
CA GLY A 426 -12.85 -77.81 -88.73
C GLY A 426 -13.11 -79.17 -89.38
N GLY A 427 -12.08 -79.87 -89.89
CA GLY A 427 -12.24 -81.24 -90.42
C GLY A 427 -11.06 -81.76 -91.26
N TYR A 428 -11.32 -82.70 -92.18
CA TYR A 428 -10.26 -83.28 -93.01
C TYR A 428 -10.69 -83.46 -94.47
N ASN A 429 -9.69 -83.58 -95.35
CA ASN A 429 -9.88 -83.86 -96.77
C ASN A 429 -9.01 -85.04 -97.22
N CYS A 430 -9.48 -85.82 -98.19
CA CYS A 430 -8.77 -87.00 -98.68
C CYS A 430 -8.32 -86.79 -100.13
N GLN A 431 -7.07 -87.14 -100.46
CA GLN A 431 -6.52 -87.01 -101.82
C GLN A 431 -5.85 -88.32 -102.27
N CYS A 432 -6.23 -88.87 -103.42
CA CYS A 432 -5.67 -90.14 -103.92
C CYS A 432 -4.15 -90.05 -104.16
N SER A 433 -3.42 -91.08 -103.74
CA SER A 433 -1.98 -91.21 -103.88
C SER A 433 -1.58 -91.45 -105.35
N THR A 434 -0.34 -91.08 -105.71
CA THR A 434 0.20 -91.18 -107.08
C THR A 434 0.09 -92.60 -107.65
N GLY A 435 -0.42 -92.71 -108.88
CA GLY A 435 -0.75 -93.99 -109.52
C GLY A 435 -2.19 -94.47 -109.31
N TYR A 436 -2.99 -93.74 -108.51
CA TYR A 436 -4.42 -93.96 -108.30
C TYR A 436 -5.25 -92.72 -108.62
N THR A 437 -6.52 -92.91 -109.02
CA THR A 437 -7.47 -91.80 -109.27
C THR A 437 -8.81 -92.06 -108.59
N GLY A 438 -9.52 -90.98 -108.18
CA GLY A 438 -10.80 -91.04 -107.45
C GLY A 438 -11.03 -89.82 -106.55
N ASN A 439 -12.00 -89.91 -105.61
CA ASN A 439 -12.44 -88.80 -104.73
C ASN A 439 -11.74 -88.76 -103.36
N GLY A 440 -10.62 -89.46 -103.21
CA GLY A 440 -9.87 -89.55 -101.96
C GLY A 440 -10.43 -90.53 -100.94
N LYS A 441 -11.74 -90.78 -100.90
CA LYS A 441 -12.33 -91.88 -100.10
C LYS A 441 -12.32 -93.21 -100.85
N VAL A 442 -12.29 -93.16 -102.18
CA VAL A 442 -12.14 -94.32 -103.09
C VAL A 442 -11.10 -93.99 -104.16
N CYS A 443 -10.11 -94.88 -104.37
CA CYS A 443 -9.02 -94.68 -105.35
C CYS A 443 -8.60 -95.99 -106.04
N GLU A 444 -8.48 -96.00 -107.39
CA GLU A 444 -8.21 -97.18 -108.24
C GLU A 444 -6.95 -97.04 -109.13
N ALA A 445 -6.27 -98.15 -109.46
CA ALA A 445 -4.93 -98.20 -110.09
C ALA A 445 -4.90 -98.19 -111.64
N LEU A 446 -3.82 -97.69 -112.25
CA LEU A 446 -3.63 -97.56 -113.72
C LEU A 446 -2.68 -98.64 -114.35
N PRO A 447 -2.91 -99.20 -115.58
CA PRO A 447 -2.13 -100.32 -116.20
C PRO A 447 -0.88 -99.95 -117.08
N ASP A 448 0.06 -100.92 -117.22
CA ASP A 448 1.51 -100.82 -117.60
C ASP A 448 1.90 -101.09 -119.10
N VAL A 449 2.83 -100.31 -119.68
CA VAL A 449 3.51 -100.54 -121.00
C VAL A 449 5.00 -100.13 -120.94
N ARG A 450 5.89 -101.03 -121.40
CA ARG A 450 7.38 -100.90 -121.47
C ARG A 450 7.92 -100.05 -122.63
N GLY A 451 9.04 -99.34 -122.42
CA GLY A 451 9.94 -98.78 -123.46
C GLY A 451 11.06 -97.88 -122.89
N PRO A 452 12.23 -97.71 -123.54
CA PRO A 452 13.57 -97.69 -122.90
C PRO A 452 14.31 -96.32 -122.80
N GLU A 453 15.49 -96.37 -122.15
CA GLU A 453 16.48 -95.34 -121.78
C GLU A 453 16.89 -94.30 -122.85
N GLU A 454 17.17 -93.04 -122.44
CA GLU A 454 18.50 -92.40 -122.62
C GLU A 454 18.64 -90.99 -121.99
N GLN A 455 19.74 -90.81 -121.25
CA GLN A 455 20.69 -89.68 -121.22
C GLN A 455 20.29 -88.19 -121.07
N LYS A 456 20.75 -87.66 -119.92
CA LYS A 456 21.66 -86.50 -119.72
C LYS A 456 21.21 -85.04 -119.95
N THR A 457 21.76 -84.23 -119.04
CA THR A 457 22.14 -82.80 -119.08
C THR A 457 21.10 -81.72 -118.78
N GLY A 458 21.41 -80.94 -117.74
CA GLY A 458 21.61 -79.49 -117.92
C GLY A 458 20.52 -78.54 -117.42
N GLU A 459 20.85 -77.85 -116.34
CA GLU A 459 20.61 -76.42 -116.09
C GLU A 459 19.23 -75.85 -115.71
N ASN A 460 19.32 -75.07 -114.62
CA ASN A 460 18.73 -73.76 -114.36
C ASN A 460 17.20 -73.62 -114.18
N GLY A 461 16.82 -73.23 -112.96
CA GLY A 461 15.47 -72.78 -112.66
C GLY A 461 15.33 -72.38 -111.21
N SER A 462 15.76 -71.15 -110.92
CA SER A 462 15.32 -70.29 -109.82
C SER A 462 13.97 -70.66 -109.18
N ASN A 463 13.91 -70.72 -107.85
CA ASN A 463 12.78 -70.11 -107.15
C ASN A 463 13.08 -69.77 -105.69
N LEU A 464 12.61 -68.57 -105.34
CA LEU A 464 12.60 -67.90 -104.06
C LEU A 464 12.00 -68.78 -102.96
N GLY A 465 12.78 -69.03 -101.90
CA GLY A 465 12.28 -69.45 -100.59
C GLY A 465 12.18 -68.24 -99.67
N LEU A 466 10.95 -67.77 -99.43
CA LEU A 466 10.62 -66.85 -98.34
C LEU A 466 10.68 -67.62 -97.02
N ILE A 467 11.54 -67.16 -96.11
CA ILE A 467 11.74 -67.75 -94.78
C ILE A 467 11.02 -66.88 -93.75
N SER A 468 10.15 -67.58 -93.02
CA SER A 468 9.60 -67.37 -91.69
C SER A 468 10.05 -66.17 -90.84
N GLY A 469 9.07 -65.64 -90.10
CA GLY A 469 9.25 -65.35 -88.67
C GLY A 469 9.12 -63.89 -88.29
N VAL A 470 7.89 -63.42 -88.08
CA VAL A 470 7.63 -62.22 -87.27
C VAL A 470 7.37 -62.67 -85.84
N THR A 471 8.30 -62.35 -84.95
CA THR A 471 8.13 -62.39 -83.49
C THR A 471 8.11 -60.97 -82.95
N VAL A 472 7.36 -60.83 -81.87
CA VAL A 472 7.00 -59.63 -81.13
C VAL A 472 8.21 -58.87 -80.57
N ALA A 473 8.21 -57.55 -80.73
CA ALA A 473 8.88 -56.55 -79.88
C ALA A 473 8.04 -55.26 -80.02
N GLY A 474 7.60 -54.57 -78.97
CA GLY A 474 8.35 -54.23 -77.77
C GLY A 474 9.05 -52.88 -78.00
N PHE A 475 8.36 -51.77 -77.76
CA PHE A 475 8.96 -50.43 -77.74
C PHE A 475 9.04 -49.88 -76.31
N LEU A 476 10.30 -49.62 -75.94
CA LEU A 476 10.86 -48.91 -74.81
C LEU A 476 10.37 -47.46 -74.69
N VAL A 477 10.54 -46.86 -73.50
CA VAL A 477 11.48 -45.76 -73.15
C VAL A 477 11.24 -45.46 -71.65
N VAL A 478 12.12 -45.85 -70.69
CA VAL A 478 13.38 -45.19 -70.24
C VAL A 478 13.07 -43.82 -69.59
N ALA A 479 13.50 -43.39 -68.41
CA ALA A 479 14.77 -43.53 -67.68
C ALA A 479 14.56 -43.03 -66.22
N THR A 480 14.97 -43.75 -65.17
CA THR A 480 16.25 -43.62 -64.41
C THR A 480 16.43 -42.34 -63.57
N LEU A 481 16.69 -42.52 -62.26
CA LEU A 481 17.91 -42.10 -61.51
C LEU A 481 17.64 -41.67 -60.05
N LEU A 482 17.63 -42.67 -59.16
CA LEU A 482 18.64 -42.91 -58.11
C LEU A 482 19.59 -41.77 -57.61
N ILE A 483 19.49 -41.55 -56.29
CA ILE A 483 20.53 -41.39 -55.23
C ILE A 483 21.15 -39.99 -54.94
N ILE A 484 21.46 -39.84 -53.64
CA ILE A 484 22.52 -39.06 -52.96
C ILE A 484 22.16 -37.58 -52.70
N GLY A 485 22.28 -37.01 -51.51
CA GLY A 485 22.79 -37.51 -50.25
C GLY A 485 23.08 -36.34 -49.29
N PHE A 486 23.38 -36.74 -48.05
CA PHE A 486 24.37 -36.15 -47.16
C PHE A 486 24.26 -34.67 -46.74
N LEU A 487 23.85 -34.55 -45.47
CA LEU A 487 24.64 -34.01 -44.35
C LEU A 487 24.94 -32.51 -44.21
N CYS A 488 25.04 -32.22 -42.91
CA CYS A 488 25.82 -31.20 -42.21
C CYS A 488 25.12 -29.87 -41.99
N ALA A 489 24.64 -29.62 -40.76
CA ALA A 489 25.42 -29.20 -39.58
C ALA A 489 25.56 -27.67 -39.56
N LEU A 490 25.40 -26.95 -38.45
CA LEU A 490 26.17 -27.00 -37.21
C LEU A 490 25.41 -26.10 -36.20
N LYS A 491 25.17 -26.55 -34.96
CA LYS A 491 26.05 -26.38 -33.75
C LYS A 491 25.74 -25.01 -33.08
N ILE A 492 25.47 -24.90 -31.79
CA ILE A 492 26.49 -24.90 -30.72
C ILE A 492 25.82 -24.68 -29.34
N ARG A 493 26.15 -25.60 -28.39
CA ARG A 493 26.51 -25.42 -26.95
C ARG A 493 25.49 -24.80 -25.96
N LYS A 494 25.46 -25.14 -24.66
CA LYS A 494 26.22 -26.04 -23.76
C LYS A 494 25.49 -26.09 -22.40
N HIS A 495 25.70 -27.19 -21.68
CA HIS A 495 25.72 -27.39 -20.21
C HIS A 495 24.48 -27.00 -19.39
N SER A 496 23.76 -27.94 -18.77
CA SER A 496 24.14 -28.73 -17.57
C SER A 496 24.34 -27.86 -16.32
N LYS A 497 23.38 -27.94 -15.38
CA LYS A 497 23.56 -28.63 -14.09
C LYS A 497 22.30 -28.53 -13.21
N SER A 498 21.92 -29.68 -12.65
CA SER A 498 21.00 -29.82 -11.51
C SER A 498 21.49 -29.05 -10.30
N MET A 499 20.55 -28.47 -9.55
CA MET A 499 20.79 -27.94 -8.21
C MET A 499 19.92 -28.70 -7.21
N LYS A 500 20.60 -29.46 -6.34
CA LYS A 500 20.05 -30.09 -5.14
C LYS A 500 20.17 -29.11 -3.98
N VAL A 501 19.11 -28.98 -3.20
CA VAL A 501 19.05 -28.24 -1.93
C VAL A 501 19.53 -29.15 -0.80
N PRO A 502 20.36 -28.64 0.14
CA PRO A 502 20.42 -29.20 1.48
C PRO A 502 19.97 -28.20 2.54
N LEU A 503 19.11 -28.72 3.42
CA LEU A 503 18.66 -28.19 4.70
C LEU A 503 19.85 -28.08 5.66
N SER A 504 19.98 -26.96 6.39
CA SER A 504 20.90 -26.83 7.53
C SER A 504 20.15 -26.30 8.74
N ILE A 505 20.07 -27.16 9.76
CA ILE A 505 19.58 -26.89 11.11
C ILE A 505 20.75 -26.33 11.90
N ASN A 506 20.54 -25.21 12.62
CA ASN A 506 21.40 -24.84 13.74
C ASN A 506 20.54 -24.56 14.97
N VAL A 507 20.74 -25.41 15.97
CA VAL A 507 20.27 -25.26 17.34
C VAL A 507 21.42 -24.62 18.13
N ALA A 508 21.14 -23.51 18.84
CA ALA A 508 22.05 -22.98 19.85
C ALA A 508 21.29 -22.84 21.18
N PHE A 509 21.80 -23.55 22.19
CA PHE A 509 21.40 -23.44 23.58
C PHE A 509 22.01 -22.18 24.22
N GLY A 510 21.22 -21.44 25.00
CA GLY A 510 21.68 -20.42 25.93
C GLY A 510 20.63 -20.14 27.00
N LYS A 511 20.95 -20.45 28.27
CA LYS A 511 20.28 -20.03 29.51
C LYS A 511 21.39 -19.43 30.41
N PRO A 512 21.06 -18.81 31.56
CA PRO A 512 20.06 -17.78 31.85
C PRO A 512 20.73 -16.56 32.52
N ASN A 513 20.03 -15.42 32.72
CA ASN A 513 20.33 -14.59 33.90
C ASN A 513 19.17 -13.67 34.31
N HIS A 514 19.07 -13.54 35.62
CA HIS A 514 18.06 -12.87 36.44
C HIS A 514 17.98 -11.35 36.22
N ASN A 515 16.78 -10.79 36.25
CA ASN A 515 16.34 -9.88 37.33
C ASN A 515 14.91 -9.37 37.08
N LEU A 516 14.02 -9.70 38.02
CA LEU A 516 12.76 -9.01 38.30
C LEU A 516 13.05 -7.85 39.27
N PRO A 517 12.17 -6.85 39.33
CA PRO A 517 11.38 -6.73 40.55
C PRO A 517 9.87 -6.73 40.29
N ALA A 518 9.16 -7.22 41.30
CA ALA A 518 7.73 -7.39 41.37
C ALA A 518 6.99 -6.07 41.67
N LEU A 519 5.73 -5.97 41.23
CA LEU A 519 4.68 -5.21 41.94
C LEU A 519 3.25 -5.69 41.55
N SER A 520 2.54 -6.08 42.61
CA SER A 520 1.09 -6.20 42.89
C SER A 520 0.13 -7.08 42.08
N GLU A 521 -0.44 -8.05 42.81
CA GLU A 521 -1.72 -8.74 42.60
C GLU A 521 -2.94 -7.79 42.67
N SER A 522 -3.82 -7.86 41.69
CA SER A 522 -5.29 -7.99 41.81
C SER A 522 -5.80 -8.18 40.37
N THR A 523 -6.56 -9.20 39.95
CA THR A 523 -7.80 -9.71 40.52
C THR A 523 -8.05 -11.11 39.90
N LYS A 524 -8.38 -12.09 40.73
CA LYS A 524 -8.87 -13.43 40.33
C LYS A 524 -10.39 -13.40 40.05
N GLN A 525 -10.88 -14.53 39.52
CA GLN A 525 -12.27 -14.96 39.27
C GLN A 525 -12.86 -14.49 37.91
N THR A 526 -13.43 -15.31 37.02
CA THR A 526 -13.88 -16.73 37.02
C THR A 526 -14.11 -17.11 35.53
N ARG A 527 -13.74 -18.28 35.01
CA ARG A 527 -14.68 -19.40 34.78
C ARG A 527 -13.94 -20.68 34.36
N LEU A 528 -14.43 -21.75 34.96
CA LEU A 528 -13.99 -23.13 34.91
C LEU A 528 -14.49 -23.85 33.64
N THR A 529 -13.62 -24.72 33.11
CA THR A 529 -13.86 -26.07 32.53
C THR A 529 -14.74 -26.26 31.30
N LEU A 530 -14.19 -26.94 30.27
CA LEU A 530 -14.64 -28.29 29.86
C LEU A 530 -13.67 -28.97 28.86
N LEU A 531 -13.16 -30.12 29.31
CA LEU A 531 -12.75 -31.37 28.64
C LEU A 531 -11.62 -31.44 27.57
N GLN A 532 -10.59 -32.20 27.96
CA GLN A 532 -9.68 -33.00 27.12
C GLN A 532 -10.37 -34.30 26.62
N ARG A 533 -10.00 -34.77 25.41
CA ARG A 533 -9.57 -36.15 25.06
C ARG A 533 -9.38 -36.24 23.52
N GLN A 534 -8.16 -36.51 23.02
CA GLN A 534 -7.60 -37.84 22.68
C GLN A 534 -8.30 -38.49 21.45
N ILE A 535 -7.71 -39.27 20.53
CA ILE A 535 -6.36 -39.70 20.13
C ILE A 535 -6.60 -40.58 18.86
N GLN A 536 -5.65 -40.61 17.91
CA GLN A 536 -5.30 -41.71 16.98
C GLN A 536 -6.09 -42.09 15.70
N LYS A 537 -5.21 -42.27 14.67
CA LYS A 537 -5.12 -43.34 13.66
C LYS A 537 -6.02 -43.23 12.42
N LYS A 538 -5.36 -43.01 11.26
CA LYS A 538 -5.02 -44.10 10.33
C LYS A 538 -3.94 -43.70 9.32
N THR A 539 -2.96 -44.59 9.21
CA THR A 539 -1.87 -44.68 8.23
C THR A 539 -2.26 -45.56 7.04
N CYS A 540 -1.48 -45.43 5.95
CA CYS A 540 -1.30 -46.33 4.78
C CYS A 540 -2.44 -46.29 3.74
N THR A 541 -2.20 -46.24 2.42
CA THR A 541 -1.20 -46.90 1.54
C THR A 541 -1.28 -46.20 0.16
N LYS A 542 -0.18 -45.80 -0.53
CA LYS A 542 0.59 -46.54 -1.59
C LYS A 542 -0.33 -46.98 -2.77
N VAL A 543 -0.10 -46.70 -4.06
CA VAL A 543 1.05 -47.03 -4.93
C VAL A 543 0.96 -46.28 -6.29
N SER A 544 2.14 -45.91 -6.81
CA SER A 544 2.65 -45.65 -8.18
C SER A 544 1.75 -45.81 -9.43
N VAL A 545 1.93 -44.90 -10.41
CA VAL A 545 2.85 -45.05 -11.57
C VAL A 545 3.53 -43.71 -11.82
#